data_AF-A0A0S3S1R3-F1
#
_entry.id   AF-A0A0S3S1R3-F1
#
_cell.length_a   1.000
_cell.length_b   1.000
_cell.length_c   1.000
_cell.angle_alpha   90.00
_cell.angle_beta   90.00
_cell.angle_gamma   90.00
#
_symmetry.space_group_name_H-M   'P 1'
#
loop_
_entity.id
_entity.type
_entity.pdbx_description
1 polymer ?
#
loop_
_entity_poly.entity_id
_entity_poly.type
_entity_poly.pdbx_seq_one_letter_code
_entity_poly.pdbx_strand_id
1 'polypeptide(L)'
;MEALLSQFTFLSEQALQDKNFDPSTIEDLMKLFEIESYKAWAAAELEQDREVEEAEAGMQEAEEYLDSVMETAMDEFRRFEEELERMAKDEMENLVQTAERARKMGNLMEKGASVASKKYIEAALNSATASMKSAWKVDVF
;
A
#
# COMPACT_ATOMS: atom_id res chain seq x y z
N MET A 1 -44.10 -31.97 2.36
CA MET A 1 -44.99 -30.94 1.75
C MET A 1 -45.70 -31.39 0.46
N GLU A 2 -44.99 -31.72 -0.64
CA GLU A 2 -45.62 -32.04 -1.95
C GLU A 2 -46.68 -33.16 -1.92
N ALA A 3 -46.44 -34.21 -1.14
CA ALA A 3 -47.40 -35.29 -0.97
C ALA A 3 -48.72 -34.82 -0.31
N LEU A 4 -48.63 -33.87 0.63
CA LEU A 4 -49.80 -33.28 1.29
C LEU A 4 -50.58 -32.39 0.33
N LEU A 5 -49.88 -31.60 -0.51
CA LEU A 5 -50.51 -30.79 -1.56
C LEU A 5 -51.25 -31.66 -2.57
N SER A 6 -50.63 -32.76 -2.99
CA SER A 6 -51.26 -33.74 -3.90
C SER A 6 -52.51 -34.39 -3.29
N GLN A 7 -52.45 -34.78 -2.00
CA GLN A 7 -53.63 -35.29 -1.28
C GLN A 7 -54.71 -34.24 -1.12
N PHE A 8 -54.34 -32.98 -0.88
CA PHE A 8 -55.30 -31.88 -0.74
C PHE A 8 -56.06 -31.63 -2.04
N THR A 9 -55.37 -31.61 -3.17
CA THR A 9 -55.99 -31.51 -4.50
C THR A 9 -56.95 -32.67 -4.74
N PHE A 10 -56.52 -33.90 -4.46
CA PHE A 10 -57.36 -35.09 -4.61
C PHE A 10 -58.63 -35.04 -3.75
N LEU A 11 -58.52 -34.73 -2.46
CA LEU A 11 -59.67 -34.64 -1.55
C LEU A 11 -60.60 -33.47 -1.93
N SER A 12 -60.05 -32.36 -2.42
CA SER A 12 -60.84 -31.21 -2.89
C SER A 12 -61.66 -31.56 -4.14
N GLU A 13 -61.07 -32.28 -5.10
CA GLU A 13 -61.79 -32.79 -6.27
C GLU A 13 -62.88 -33.80 -5.88
N GLN A 14 -62.59 -34.68 -4.92
CA GLN A 14 -63.55 -35.65 -4.42
C GLN A 14 -64.74 -34.96 -3.73
N ALA A 15 -64.49 -33.95 -2.90
CA ALA A 15 -65.54 -33.19 -2.21
C ALA A 15 -66.49 -32.46 -3.18
N LEU A 16 -66.02 -32.11 -4.38
CA LEU A 16 -66.83 -31.51 -5.45
C LEU A 16 -67.76 -32.51 -6.14
N GLN A 17 -67.35 -33.78 -6.24
CA GLN A 17 -68.04 -34.79 -7.04
C GLN A 17 -68.89 -35.75 -6.20
N ASP A 18 -68.48 -36.05 -4.97
CA ASP A 18 -69.15 -37.00 -4.08
C ASP A 18 -70.02 -36.30 -3.03
N LYS A 19 -71.34 -36.54 -3.08
CA LYS A 19 -72.31 -35.97 -2.13
C LYS A 19 -72.23 -36.58 -0.73
N ASN A 20 -71.59 -37.73 -0.58
CA ASN A 20 -71.38 -38.41 0.70
C ASN A 20 -69.96 -38.22 1.22
N PHE A 21 -69.20 -37.27 0.68
CA PHE A 21 -67.86 -36.95 1.11
C PHE A 21 -67.81 -36.67 2.63
N ASP A 22 -66.81 -37.25 3.30
CA ASP A 22 -66.57 -37.03 4.74
C ASP A 22 -65.59 -35.86 4.94
N PRO A 23 -66.07 -34.69 5.43
CA PRO A 23 -65.22 -33.52 5.62
C PRO A 23 -64.09 -33.72 6.65
N SER A 24 -64.21 -34.70 7.56
CA SER A 24 -63.19 -34.95 8.58
C SER A 24 -61.84 -35.33 7.97
N THR A 25 -61.84 -35.92 6.76
CA THR A 25 -60.63 -36.28 6.02
C THR A 25 -59.79 -35.06 5.61
N ILE A 26 -60.43 -33.93 5.31
CA ILE A 26 -59.73 -32.66 5.05
C ILE A 26 -59.16 -32.09 6.35
N GLU A 27 -59.92 -32.18 7.45
CA GLU A 27 -59.45 -31.68 8.75
C GLU A 27 -58.20 -32.44 9.23
N ASP A 28 -58.19 -33.76 9.08
CA ASP A 28 -57.02 -34.58 9.43
C ASP A 28 -55.82 -34.28 8.52
N LEU A 29 -56.07 -34.04 7.22
CA LEU A 29 -55.01 -33.57 6.31
C LEU A 29 -54.49 -32.19 6.71
N MET A 30 -55.35 -31.28 7.17
CA MET A 30 -54.94 -29.95 7.64
C MET A 30 -54.04 -30.01 8.87
N LYS A 31 -54.31 -30.93 9.81
CA LYS A 31 -53.43 -31.19 10.97
C LYS A 31 -52.04 -31.64 10.53
N LEU A 32 -51.95 -32.48 9.49
CA LEU A 32 -50.67 -32.90 8.91
C LEU A 32 -49.93 -31.73 8.24
N PHE A 33 -50.65 -30.85 7.53
CA PHE A 33 -50.08 -29.62 6.97
C PHE A 33 -49.49 -28.70 8.02
N GLU A 34 -50.21 -28.48 9.12
CA GLU A 34 -49.75 -27.65 10.22
C GLU A 34 -48.43 -28.19 10.79
N ILE A 35 -48.39 -29.48 11.11
CA ILE A 35 -47.18 -30.15 11.64
C ILE A 35 -46.01 -30.05 10.65
N GLU A 36 -46.25 -30.36 9.37
CA GLU A 36 -45.20 -30.31 8.35
C GLU A 36 -44.70 -28.88 8.12
N SER A 37 -45.58 -27.89 8.18
CA SER A 37 -45.22 -26.48 8.02
C SER A 37 -44.37 -25.99 9.19
N TYR A 38 -44.73 -26.34 10.43
CA TYR A 38 -43.91 -26.03 11.60
C TYR A 38 -42.54 -26.70 11.54
N LYS A 39 -42.46 -27.96 11.10
CA LYS A 39 -41.18 -28.65 10.91
C LYS A 39 -40.32 -27.98 9.85
N ALA A 40 -40.92 -27.64 8.71
CA ALA A 40 -40.21 -26.96 7.63
C ALA A 40 -39.70 -25.59 8.07
N TRP A 41 -40.51 -24.83 8.83
CA TRP A 41 -40.09 -23.54 9.37
C TRP A 41 -38.96 -23.69 10.39
N ALA A 42 -39.07 -24.62 11.36
CA ALA A 42 -38.02 -24.86 12.33
C ALA A 42 -36.70 -25.33 11.68
N ALA A 43 -36.79 -26.13 10.62
CA ALA A 43 -35.61 -26.54 9.85
C ALA A 43 -34.96 -25.35 9.11
N ALA A 44 -35.77 -24.49 8.51
CA ALA A 44 -35.28 -23.30 7.81
C ALA A 44 -34.65 -22.28 8.78
N GLU A 45 -35.21 -22.08 9.96
CA GLU A 45 -34.65 -21.22 11.00
C GLU A 45 -33.30 -21.77 11.51
N LEU A 46 -33.21 -23.09 11.74
CA LEU A 46 -31.96 -23.72 12.13
C LEU A 46 -30.88 -23.63 11.04
N GLU A 47 -31.25 -23.81 9.78
CA GLU A 47 -30.34 -23.65 8.64
C GLU A 47 -29.84 -22.20 8.53
N GLN A 48 -30.75 -21.23 8.66
CA GLN A 48 -30.42 -19.81 8.66
C GLN A 48 -29.44 -19.46 9.79
N ASP A 49 -29.72 -19.89 11.02
CA ASP A 49 -28.84 -19.63 12.17
C ASP A 49 -27.43 -20.17 11.92
N ARG A 50 -27.34 -21.38 11.32
CA ARG A 50 -26.06 -21.99 10.96
C ARG A 50 -25.34 -21.21 9.86
N GLU A 51 -26.04 -20.78 8.82
CA GLU A 51 -25.46 -19.95 7.76
C GLU A 51 -24.94 -18.61 8.29
N VAL A 52 -25.65 -18.00 9.24
CA VAL A 52 -25.20 -16.76 9.90
C VAL A 52 -23.95 -17.02 10.73
N GLU A 53 -23.91 -18.07 11.55
CA GLU A 53 -22.73 -18.42 12.35
C GLU A 53 -21.50 -18.70 11.47
N GLU A 54 -21.67 -19.45 10.39
CA GLU A 54 -20.60 -19.73 9.41
C GLU A 54 -20.12 -18.43 8.72
N ALA A 55 -21.04 -17.53 8.36
CA ALA A 55 -20.69 -16.26 7.73
C ALA A 55 -19.96 -15.32 8.69
N GLU A 56 -20.39 -15.23 9.95
CA GLU A 56 -19.74 -14.43 10.99
C GLU A 56 -18.34 -14.96 11.30
N ALA A 57 -18.18 -16.28 11.43
CA ALA A 57 -16.87 -16.89 11.63
C ALA A 57 -15.91 -16.61 10.46
N GLY A 58 -16.40 -16.74 9.22
CA GLY A 58 -15.61 -16.44 8.03
C GLY A 58 -15.25 -14.95 7.92
N MET A 59 -16.15 -14.05 8.32
CA MET A 59 -15.86 -12.61 8.38
C MET A 59 -14.78 -12.31 9.41
N GLN A 60 -14.86 -12.91 10.60
CA GLN A 60 -13.87 -12.71 11.65
C GLN A 60 -12.50 -13.23 11.24
N GLU A 61 -12.40 -14.42 10.62
CA GLU A 61 -11.13 -14.95 10.11
C GLU A 61 -10.52 -14.02 9.04
N ALA A 62 -11.35 -13.48 8.15
CA ALA A 62 -10.90 -12.54 7.12
C ALA A 62 -10.41 -11.21 7.73
N GLU A 63 -11.08 -10.69 8.75
CA GLU A 63 -10.66 -9.50 9.49
C GLU A 63 -9.32 -9.72 10.20
N GLU A 64 -9.17 -10.82 10.93
CA GLU A 64 -7.93 -11.18 11.63
C GLU A 64 -6.75 -11.32 10.65
N TYR A 65 -6.99 -11.94 9.49
CA TYR A 65 -5.98 -12.04 8.44
C TYR A 65 -5.61 -10.67 7.86
N LEU A 66 -6.60 -9.82 7.57
CA LEU A 66 -6.37 -8.49 7.04
C LEU A 66 -5.56 -7.63 8.02
N ASP A 67 -5.90 -7.66 9.31
CA ASP A 67 -5.18 -6.95 10.36
C ASP A 67 -3.73 -7.42 10.46
N SER A 68 -3.48 -8.73 10.40
CA SER A 68 -2.12 -9.28 10.40
C SER A 68 -1.28 -8.81 9.21
N VAL A 69 -1.86 -8.83 8.01
CA VAL A 69 -1.18 -8.36 6.79
C VAL A 69 -0.93 -6.86 6.85
N MET A 70 -1.89 -6.08 7.35
CA MET A 70 -1.76 -4.64 7.51
C MET A 70 -0.69 -4.26 8.54
N GLU A 71 -0.66 -4.93 9.69
CA GLU A 71 0.38 -4.72 10.71
C GLU A 71 1.77 -5.01 10.13
N THR A 72 1.91 -6.14 9.43
CA THR A 72 3.18 -6.50 8.78
C THR A 72 3.61 -5.44 7.75
N ALA A 73 2.68 -4.99 6.89
CA ALA A 73 2.96 -3.96 5.90
C ALA A 73 3.38 -2.64 6.55
N MET A 74 2.69 -2.21 7.62
CA MET A 74 3.04 -0.98 8.35
C MET A 74 4.42 -1.07 9.01
N ASP A 75 4.79 -2.22 9.53
CA ASP A 75 6.12 -2.45 10.09
C ASP A 75 7.21 -2.43 9.02
N GLU A 76 6.96 -3.00 7.84
CA GLU A 76 7.86 -2.90 6.69
C GLU A 76 8.01 -1.45 6.21
N PHE A 77 6.91 -0.71 6.10
CA PHE A 77 6.96 0.71 5.74
C PHE A 77 7.78 1.53 6.72
N ARG A 78 7.61 1.30 8.03
CA ARG A 78 8.39 1.99 9.06
C ARG A 78 9.89 1.72 8.91
N ARG A 79 10.28 0.46 8.74
CA ARG A 79 11.68 0.08 8.52
C ARG A 79 12.26 0.70 7.26
N PHE A 80 11.46 0.72 6.18
CA PHE A 80 11.85 1.34 4.92
C PHE A 80 12.09 2.85 5.09
N GLU A 81 11.20 3.56 5.78
CA GLU A 81 11.36 5.00 6.05
C GLU A 81 12.61 5.27 6.89
N GLU A 82 12.85 4.50 7.96
CA GLU A 82 14.04 4.63 8.81
C GLU A 82 15.33 4.40 8.01
N GLU A 83 15.35 3.36 7.16
CA GLU A 83 16.50 3.05 6.31
C GLU A 83 16.74 4.15 5.26
N LEU A 84 15.67 4.66 4.64
CA LEU A 84 15.74 5.74 3.68
C LEU A 84 16.25 7.03 4.31
N GLU A 85 15.77 7.39 5.51
CA GLU A 85 16.26 8.56 6.23
C GLU A 85 17.74 8.44 6.59
N ARG A 86 18.17 7.26 7.05
CA ARG A 86 19.59 6.98 7.33
C ARG A 86 20.44 7.17 6.08
N MET A 87 20.06 6.54 4.97
CA MET A 87 20.80 6.66 3.70
C MET A 87 20.84 8.11 3.20
N ALA A 88 19.74 8.84 3.32
CA ALA A 88 19.68 10.25 2.91
C ALA A 88 20.62 11.13 3.75
N LYS A 89 20.72 10.89 5.06
CA LYS A 89 21.67 11.59 5.95
C LYS A 89 23.12 11.27 5.58
N ASP A 90 23.43 9.99 5.40
CA ASP A 90 24.78 9.54 5.02
C ASP A 90 25.21 10.15 3.67
N GLU A 91 24.32 10.14 2.69
CA GLU A 91 24.57 10.72 1.37
C GLU A 91 24.77 12.24 1.45
N MET A 92 23.91 12.94 2.21
CA MET A 92 24.05 14.38 2.42
C MET A 92 25.40 14.72 3.07
N GLU A 93 25.80 13.98 4.10
CA GLU A 93 27.08 14.20 4.79
C GLU A 93 28.27 13.96 3.85
N ASN A 94 28.22 12.90 3.03
CA ASN A 94 29.22 12.62 2.01
C ASN A 94 29.33 13.74 0.96
N LEU A 95 28.20 14.27 0.50
CA LEU A 95 28.15 15.38 -0.45
C LEU A 95 28.75 16.65 0.15
N VAL A 96 28.39 16.99 1.39
CA VAL A 96 28.95 18.15 2.11
C VAL A 96 30.46 18.01 2.24
N GLN A 97 30.96 16.85 2.70
CA GLN A 97 32.40 16.61 2.82
C GLN A 97 33.12 16.73 1.46
N THR A 98 32.52 16.20 0.40
CA THR A 98 33.07 16.27 -0.96
C THR A 98 33.13 17.72 -1.45
N ALA A 99 32.06 18.50 -1.25
CA ALA A 99 32.00 19.91 -1.60
C ALA A 99 33.04 20.74 -0.81
N GLU A 100 33.21 20.47 0.49
CA GLU A 100 34.23 21.14 1.30
C GLU A 100 35.65 20.83 0.82
N ARG A 101 35.94 19.58 0.47
CA ARG A 101 37.24 19.19 -0.09
C ARG A 101 37.49 19.88 -1.42
N ALA A 102 36.50 19.92 -2.30
CA ALA A 102 36.58 20.63 -3.58
C ALA A 102 36.83 22.13 -3.37
N ARG A 103 36.12 22.77 -2.43
CA ARG A 103 36.31 24.19 -2.09
C ARG A 103 37.71 24.47 -1.54
N LYS A 104 38.20 23.64 -0.61
CA LYS A 104 39.56 23.76 -0.06
C LYS A 104 40.62 23.62 -1.16
N MET A 105 40.45 22.65 -2.06
CA MET A 105 41.34 22.46 -3.22
C MET A 105 41.30 23.69 -4.15
N GLY A 106 40.12 24.18 -4.52
CA GLY A 106 39.96 25.37 -5.35
C GLY A 106 40.67 26.59 -4.76
N ASN A 107 40.50 26.85 -3.46
CA ASN A 107 41.18 27.94 -2.77
C ASN A 107 42.71 27.80 -2.79
N LEU A 108 43.24 26.57 -2.66
CA LEU A 108 44.69 26.31 -2.74
C LEU A 108 45.22 26.55 -4.16
N MET A 109 44.50 26.08 -5.18
CA MET A 109 44.84 26.30 -6.59
C MET A 109 44.83 27.79 -6.93
N GLU A 110 43.81 28.53 -6.49
CA GLU A 110 43.72 29.98 -6.68
C GLU A 110 44.94 30.71 -6.07
N LYS A 111 45.31 30.38 -4.83
CA LYS A 111 46.49 30.95 -4.18
C LYS A 111 47.78 30.62 -4.95
N GLY A 112 47.95 29.37 -5.38
CA GLY A 112 49.10 28.95 -6.17
C GLY A 112 49.20 29.70 -7.51
N ALA A 113 48.09 29.80 -8.23
CA ALA A 113 48.00 30.54 -9.49
C ALA A 113 48.28 32.04 -9.29
N SER A 114 47.77 32.64 -8.21
CA SER A 114 48.05 34.04 -7.87
C SER A 114 49.54 34.30 -7.61
N VAL A 115 50.21 33.42 -6.86
CA VAL A 115 51.65 33.52 -6.61
C VAL A 115 52.46 33.35 -7.90
N ALA A 116 52.12 32.35 -8.73
CA ALA A 116 52.78 32.13 -10.00
C ALA A 116 52.60 33.33 -10.95
N SER A 117 51.38 33.87 -11.04
CA SER A 117 51.06 35.06 -11.83
C SER A 117 51.87 36.28 -11.38
N LYS A 118 51.94 36.55 -10.06
CA LYS A 118 52.76 37.64 -9.51
C LYS A 118 54.24 37.49 -9.90
N LYS A 119 54.82 36.28 -9.74
CA LYS A 119 56.21 36.02 -10.13
C LYS A 119 56.45 36.23 -11.63
N TYR A 120 55.51 35.82 -12.47
CA TYR A 120 55.58 36.03 -13.91
C TYR A 120 55.57 37.52 -14.26
N ILE A 121 54.66 38.30 -13.66
CA ILE A 121 54.56 39.75 -13.82
C ILE A 121 55.86 40.43 -13.36
N GLU A 122 56.40 40.05 -12.20
CA GLU A 122 57.68 40.55 -11.68
C GLU A 122 58.85 40.25 -12.64
N ALA A 123 58.93 39.02 -13.15
CA ALA A 123 59.96 38.65 -14.12
C ALA A 123 59.85 39.45 -15.43
N ALA A 124 58.64 39.65 -15.94
CA ALA A 124 58.40 40.47 -17.12
C ALA A 124 58.79 41.94 -16.90
N LEU A 125 58.41 42.52 -15.75
CA LEU A 125 58.79 43.88 -15.35
C LEU A 125 60.31 44.04 -15.23
N ASN A 126 60.99 43.10 -14.59
CA ASN A 126 62.45 43.10 -14.46
C ASN A 126 63.14 43.01 -15.83
N SER A 127 62.64 42.15 -16.72
CA SER A 127 63.16 42.01 -18.08
C SER A 127 62.95 43.28 -18.92
N ALA A 128 61.76 43.89 -18.84
CA ALA A 128 61.46 45.15 -19.52
C ALA A 128 62.36 46.29 -19.01
N THR A 129 62.55 46.38 -17.69
CA THR A 129 63.44 47.39 -17.06
C THR A 129 64.89 47.20 -17.49
N ALA A 130 65.37 45.96 -17.56
CA ALA A 130 66.72 45.65 -18.03
C ALA A 130 66.89 46.02 -19.52
N SER A 131 65.87 45.74 -20.34
CA SER A 131 65.84 46.10 -21.76
C SER A 131 65.83 47.62 -21.98
N MET A 132 65.09 48.37 -21.16
CA MET A 132 65.13 49.83 -21.20
C MET A 132 66.50 50.39 -20.79
N LYS A 133 67.11 49.84 -19.74
CA LYS A 133 68.46 50.24 -19.30
C LYS A 133 69.52 49.94 -20.36
N SER A 134 69.42 48.81 -21.06
CA SER A 134 70.36 48.49 -22.14
C SER A 134 70.15 49.40 -23.35
N ALA A 135 68.91 49.66 -23.76
CA ALA A 135 68.60 50.59 -24.85
C ALA A 135 69.15 52.02 -24.58
N TRP A 136 68.92 52.56 -23.38
CA TRP A 136 69.49 53.84 -22.98
C TRP A 136 71.02 53.90 -22.98
N LYS A 137 71.70 52.76 -22.79
CA LYS A 137 73.17 52.71 -22.82
C LYS A 137 73.72 52.67 -24.25
N VAL A 138 72.89 52.29 -25.23
CA VAL A 138 73.24 52.23 -26.66
C VAL A 138 73.02 53.59 -27.34
N ASP A 139 72.10 54.42 -26.85
CA ASP A 139 71.79 55.76 -27.40
C ASP A 139 72.74 56.91 -26.92
N VAL A 140 73.77 56.63 -26.10
CA VAL A 140 74.68 57.65 -25.51
C VAL A 140 76.11 57.56 -26.08
N PHE A 141 76.25 57.25 -27.37
CA PHE A 141 77.51 57.42 -28.11
C PHE A 141 77.33 58.38 -29.28
#